data_AF-A0A3B0P0P9-F1
#
_entry.id   AF-A0A3B0P0P9-F1
#
_cell.length_a   1.000
_cell.length_b   1.000
_cell.length_c   1.000
_cell.angle_alpha   90.00
_cell.angle_beta   90.00
_cell.angle_gamma   90.00
#
_symmetry.space_group_name_H-M   'P 1'
#
loop_
_entity.id
_entity.type
_entity.pdbx_description
1 polymer ?
#
loop_
_entity_poly.entity_id
_entity_poly.type
_entity_poly.pdbx_seq_one_letter_code
_entity_poly.pdbx_strand_id
1 'polypeptide(L)'
;MIYSISKHLSSQISFLMNQFKDNKKVYVVDSKRISYLIVRDLLIFEEKIKQGIAFEDAIKHFEINNERLILVPQFNDALVKGGRLSKAAAVIAKLLKIVPLIKFDFGVLEKEGIGRVFTKSLEKIVTELW
;
A
#
# COMPACT_ATOMS: atom_id res chain seq x y z
N MET A 1 -8.19 -10.08 15.23
CA MET A 1 -7.28 -9.11 14.58
C MET A 1 -8.07 -8.33 13.54
N ILE A 2 -7.82 -7.04 13.39
CA ILE A 2 -8.40 -6.20 12.34
C ILE A 2 -7.24 -5.62 11.50
N TYR A 3 -7.27 -5.88 10.20
CA TYR A 3 -6.25 -5.44 9.25
C TYR A 3 -6.94 -4.62 8.15
N SER A 4 -6.66 -3.33 8.08
CA SER A 4 -7.23 -2.43 7.07
C SER A 4 -6.16 -1.88 6.12
N ILE A 5 -6.59 -1.02 5.19
CA ILE A 5 -5.70 -0.25 4.32
C ILE A 5 -4.75 0.65 5.13
N SER A 6 -3.59 0.96 4.53
CA SER A 6 -2.56 1.86 5.03
C SER A 6 -3.10 3.08 5.78
N LYS A 7 -2.51 3.34 6.94
CA LYS A 7 -2.81 4.52 7.79
C LYS A 7 -2.57 5.85 7.08
N HIS A 8 -1.71 5.85 6.06
CA HIS A 8 -1.37 7.05 5.30
C HIS A 8 -2.41 7.37 4.21
N LEU A 9 -3.29 6.42 3.88
CA LEU A 9 -4.26 6.55 2.78
C LEU A 9 -5.71 6.60 3.26
N SER A 10 -5.96 6.25 4.53
CA SER A 10 -7.27 6.19 5.15
C SER A 10 -7.21 6.41 6.65
N SER A 11 -8.24 7.05 7.21
CA SER A 11 -8.40 7.23 8.66
C SER A 11 -8.93 6.00 9.40
N GLN A 12 -9.21 4.89 8.70
CA GLN A 12 -9.79 3.68 9.28
C GLN A 12 -8.97 3.14 10.47
N ILE A 13 -7.64 3.13 10.39
CA ILE A 13 -6.79 2.63 11.49
C ILE A 13 -6.93 3.51 12.72
N SER A 14 -6.85 4.84 12.56
CA SER A 14 -7.00 5.77 13.68
C SER A 14 -8.37 5.62 14.36
N PHE A 15 -9.43 5.46 13.56
CA PHE A 15 -10.77 5.18 14.07
C PHE A 15 -10.83 3.85 14.84
N LEU A 16 -10.32 2.76 14.26
CA LEU A 16 -10.35 1.43 14.87
C LEU A 16 -9.50 1.35 16.14
N MET A 17 -8.30 1.94 16.14
CA MET A 17 -7.44 2.03 17.31
C MET A 17 -8.15 2.73 18.46
N ASN A 18 -8.85 3.85 18.19
CA ASN A 18 -9.62 4.55 19.22
C ASN A 18 -10.85 3.75 19.68
N GLN A 19 -11.57 3.13 18.75
CA GLN A 19 -12.77 2.32 19.04
C GLN A 19 -12.47 1.10 19.91
N PHE A 20 -11.30 0.49 19.74
CA PHE A 20 -10.91 -0.74 20.43
C PHE A 20 -9.79 -0.56 21.46
N LYS A 21 -9.45 0.69 21.84
CA LYS A 21 -8.31 1.00 22.74
C LYS A 21 -8.34 0.25 24.08
N ASP A 22 -9.53 0.01 24.62
CA ASP A 22 -9.73 -0.66 25.92
C ASP A 22 -10.05 -2.17 25.77
N ASN A 23 -10.11 -2.68 24.54
CA ASN A 23 -10.44 -4.07 24.27
C ASN A 23 -9.18 -4.94 24.03
N LYS A 24 -8.72 -5.60 25.10
CA LYS A 24 -7.53 -6.49 25.05
C LYS A 24 -7.68 -7.73 24.16
N LYS A 25 -8.89 -8.06 23.69
CA LYS A 25 -9.13 -9.21 22.78
C LYS A 25 -9.01 -8.82 21.30
N VAL A 26 -8.85 -7.54 20.99
CA VAL A 26 -8.77 -7.04 19.61
C VAL A 26 -7.39 -6.43 19.37
N TYR A 27 -6.64 -7.05 18.45
CA TYR A 27 -5.43 -6.45 17.89
C TYR A 27 -5.78 -5.72 16.59
N VAL A 28 -5.58 -4.41 16.54
CA VAL A 28 -5.69 -3.59 15.32
C VAL A 28 -4.29 -3.43 14.75
N VAL A 29 -4.09 -3.80 13.48
CA VAL A 29 -2.79 -3.69 12.82
C VAL A 29 -2.53 -2.24 12.39
N ASP A 30 -1.36 -1.70 12.72
CA ASP A 30 -0.88 -0.41 12.20
C ASP A 30 -0.40 -0.55 10.73
N SER A 31 -1.32 -0.95 9.86
CA SER A 31 -1.05 -1.34 8.49
C SER A 31 -0.45 -0.21 7.65
N LYS A 32 0.49 -0.61 6.80
CA LYS A 32 1.14 0.19 5.76
C LYS A 32 0.95 -0.46 4.38
N ARG A 33 -0.13 -1.22 4.20
CA ARG A 33 -0.40 -2.03 3.00
C ARG A 33 -1.65 -1.59 2.25
N ILE A 34 -1.74 -1.99 0.99
CA ILE A 34 -2.92 -1.79 0.14
C ILE A 34 -3.20 -3.05 -0.69
N SER A 35 -4.46 -3.23 -1.09
CA SER A 35 -4.86 -4.23 -2.08
C SER A 35 -4.32 -5.63 -1.75
N TYR A 36 -3.74 -6.34 -2.73
CA TYR A 36 -3.16 -7.67 -2.62
C TYR A 36 -2.10 -7.80 -1.51
N LEU A 37 -1.37 -6.74 -1.17
CA LEU A 37 -0.37 -6.80 -0.09
C LEU A 37 -1.00 -7.13 1.27
N ILE A 38 -2.23 -6.68 1.51
CA ILE A 38 -2.98 -7.02 2.72
C ILE A 38 -3.27 -8.53 2.74
N VAL A 39 -3.72 -9.07 1.61
CA VAL A 39 -4.04 -10.50 1.48
C VAL A 39 -2.78 -11.35 1.67
N ARG A 40 -1.67 -10.97 1.03
CA ARG A 40 -0.39 -11.65 1.20
C ARG A 40 0.06 -11.66 2.67
N ASP A 41 0.03 -10.51 3.34
CA ASP A 41 0.40 -10.40 4.75
C ASP A 41 -0.46 -11.34 5.62
N LEU A 42 -1.77 -11.38 5.38
CA LEU A 42 -2.70 -12.26 6.11
C LEU A 42 -2.44 -13.74 5.85
N LEU A 43 -2.10 -14.14 4.62
CA LEU A 43 -1.74 -15.53 4.29
C LEU A 43 -0.44 -15.96 5.00
N ILE A 44 0.57 -15.09 5.02
CA ILE A 44 1.83 -15.36 5.73
C ILE A 44 1.59 -15.45 7.23
N PHE A 45 0.75 -14.57 7.78
CA PHE A 45 0.35 -14.62 9.18
C PHE A 45 -0.39 -15.92 9.51
N GLU A 46 -1.36 -16.32 8.68
CA GLU A 46 -2.12 -17.56 8.88
C GLU A 46 -1.19 -18.78 8.90
N GLU A 47 -0.23 -18.85 7.97
CA GLU A 47 0.75 -19.93 7.91
C GLU A 47 1.62 -19.97 9.17
N LYS A 48 2.10 -18.81 9.65
CA LYS A 48 2.87 -18.73 10.90
C LYS A 48 2.07 -19.26 12.11
N ILE A 49 0.79 -18.91 12.20
CA ILE A 49 -0.08 -19.42 13.27
C ILE A 49 -0.29 -20.93 13.16
N LYS A 50 -0.50 -21.46 11.94
CA LYS A 50 -0.62 -22.91 11.70
C LYS A 50 0.65 -23.68 12.10
N GLN A 51 1.81 -23.05 11.97
CA GLN A 51 3.11 -23.60 12.40
C GLN A 51 3.34 -23.51 13.91
N GLY A 52 2.41 -22.95 14.69
CA GLY A 52 2.52 -22.82 16.15
C GLY A 52 3.38 -21.65 16.61
N ILE A 53 3.71 -20.70 15.72
CA ILE A 53 4.41 -19.47 16.10
C ILE A 53 3.47 -18.63 16.98
N ALA A 54 4.00 -18.12 18.10
CA ALA A 54 3.24 -17.25 19.01
C ALA A 54 2.71 -16.01 18.27
N PHE A 55 1.52 -15.54 18.68
CA PHE A 55 0.85 -14.41 18.02
C PHE A 55 1.75 -13.17 17.96
N GLU A 56 2.44 -12.87 19.07
CA GLU A 56 3.34 -11.72 19.24
C GLU A 56 4.54 -11.77 18.28
N ASP A 57 4.97 -12.96 17.88
CA ASP A 57 6.03 -13.17 16.89
C ASP A 57 5.47 -13.18 15.47
N ALA A 58 4.29 -13.74 15.26
CA ALA A 58 3.64 -13.82 13.95
C ALA A 58 3.34 -12.43 13.37
N ILE A 59 2.90 -11.49 14.21
CA ILE A 59 2.57 -10.11 13.81
C ILE A 59 3.80 -9.26 13.40
N LYS A 60 5.02 -9.64 13.80
CA LYS A 60 6.25 -8.89 13.48
C LYS A 60 6.51 -8.82 11.97
N HIS A 61 5.99 -9.79 11.21
CA HIS A 61 6.15 -9.81 9.75
C HIS A 61 5.49 -8.61 9.05
N PHE A 62 4.41 -8.04 9.62
CA PHE A 62 3.71 -6.91 9.01
C PHE A 62 4.56 -5.64 8.88
N GLU A 63 5.69 -5.56 9.59
CA GLU A 63 6.63 -4.44 9.51
C GLU A 63 7.71 -4.60 8.41
N ILE A 64 7.78 -5.76 7.74
CA ILE A 64 8.79 -6.02 6.72
C ILE A 64 8.38 -5.39 5.38
N ASN A 65 9.08 -4.34 4.95
CA ASN A 65 8.87 -3.71 3.65
C ASN A 65 9.86 -4.25 2.61
N ASN A 66 9.51 -5.34 1.93
CA ASN A 66 10.37 -5.96 0.92
C ASN A 66 9.70 -6.05 -0.47
N GLU A 67 8.57 -5.37 -0.63
CA GLU A 67 7.76 -5.37 -1.84
C GLU A 67 8.03 -4.16 -2.71
N ARG A 68 8.14 -4.40 -4.01
CA ARG A 68 8.08 -3.35 -5.01
C ARG A 68 6.72 -3.38 -5.68
N LEU A 69 5.94 -2.32 -5.51
CA LEU A 69 4.64 -2.14 -6.16
C LEU A 69 4.63 -0.81 -6.90
N ILE A 70 4.41 -0.86 -8.21
CA ILE A 70 4.28 0.32 -9.06
C ILE A 70 2.85 0.39 -9.60
N LEU A 71 2.20 1.52 -9.36
CA LEU A 71 0.93 1.86 -9.95
C LEU A 71 1.16 2.64 -11.24
N VAL A 72 0.56 2.16 -12.33
CA VAL A 72 0.59 2.79 -13.65
C VAL A 72 -0.87 3.05 -14.06
N PRO A 73 -1.45 4.21 -13.72
CA PRO A 73 -2.83 4.50 -14.05
C PRO A 73 -2.98 4.86 -15.54
N GLN A 74 -4.03 4.34 -16.18
CA GLN A 74 -4.44 4.83 -17.51
C GLN A 74 -5.17 6.19 -17.41
N PHE A 75 -5.83 6.44 -16.27
CA PHE A 75 -6.52 7.68 -15.93
C PHE A 75 -6.16 8.11 -14.50
N ASN A 76 -5.83 9.40 -14.28
CA ASN A 76 -5.24 9.87 -13.02
C ASN A 76 -6.22 10.66 -12.12
N ASP A 77 -7.42 10.95 -12.59
CA ASP A 77 -8.30 11.95 -11.97
C ASP A 77 -8.71 11.60 -10.52
N ALA A 78 -8.96 10.31 -10.25
CA ALA A 78 -9.40 9.84 -8.94
C ALA A 78 -8.33 10.00 -7.85
N LEU A 79 -7.07 9.70 -8.17
CA LEU A 79 -5.97 9.73 -7.22
C LEU A 79 -5.59 11.17 -6.83
N VAL A 80 -5.61 12.08 -7.81
CA VAL A 80 -5.32 13.50 -7.60
C VAL A 80 -6.39 14.17 -6.74
N LYS A 81 -7.67 13.93 -7.04
CA LYS A 81 -8.79 14.54 -6.28
C LYS A 81 -8.90 13.97 -4.87
N GLY A 82 -8.46 12.72 -4.66
CA GLY A 82 -8.53 12.07 -3.37
C GLY A 82 -7.54 12.60 -2.32
N GLY A 83 -6.44 13.25 -2.69
CA GLY A 83 -5.42 13.66 -1.72
C GLY A 83 -4.59 12.49 -1.14
N ARG A 84 -4.62 11.31 -1.79
CA ARG A 84 -3.87 10.10 -1.38
C ARG A 84 -2.47 10.03 -1.98
N LEU A 85 -2.18 10.87 -2.97
CA LEU A 85 -0.85 11.00 -3.58
C LEU A 85 0.03 11.94 -2.76
N SER A 86 1.32 11.64 -2.67
CA SER A 86 2.30 12.62 -2.20
C SER A 86 2.27 13.88 -3.05
N LYS A 87 2.76 15.01 -2.51
CA LYS A 87 2.77 16.29 -3.24
C LYS A 87 3.46 16.17 -4.62
N ALA A 88 4.61 15.48 -4.66
CA ALA A 88 5.35 15.27 -5.90
C ALA A 88 4.59 14.39 -6.90
N ALA A 89 3.96 13.31 -6.43
CA ALA A 89 3.13 12.44 -7.28
C ALA A 89 1.89 13.17 -7.81
N ALA A 90 1.24 13.99 -6.98
CA ALA A 90 0.05 14.76 -7.35
C ALA A 90 0.34 15.82 -8.41
N VAL A 91 1.51 16.49 -8.34
CA VAL A 91 1.93 17.47 -9.37
C VAL A 91 2.08 16.79 -10.73
N ILE A 92 2.72 15.62 -10.77
CA ILE A 92 2.99 14.91 -12.02
C ILE A 92 1.73 14.30 -12.62
N ALA A 93 0.85 13.75 -11.78
CA ALA A 93 -0.40 13.18 -12.23
C ALA A 93 -1.35 14.20 -12.91
N LYS A 94 -1.14 15.51 -12.69
CA LYS A 94 -1.86 16.61 -13.34
C LYS A 94 -1.29 17.04 -14.70
N LEU A 95 -0.10 16.56 -15.06
CA LEU A 95 0.55 16.94 -16.31
C LEU A 95 -0.14 16.27 -17.50
N LEU A 96 -0.55 17.08 -18.48
CA LEU A 96 -1.24 16.62 -19.68
C LEU A 96 -0.33 15.67 -20.50
N LYS A 97 -0.90 14.58 -21.05
CA LYS A 97 -0.21 13.60 -21.91
C LYS A 97 0.96 12.86 -21.23
N ILE A 98 0.95 12.77 -19.89
CA ILE A 98 1.90 11.99 -19.12
C ILE A 98 1.20 10.77 -18.49
N VAL A 99 1.89 9.64 -18.52
CA VAL A 99 1.55 8.44 -17.75
C VAL A 99 2.39 8.48 -16.47
N PRO A 100 1.82 8.77 -15.29
CA PRO A 100 2.59 8.80 -14.06
C PRO A 100 2.93 7.38 -13.64
N LEU A 101 4.17 7.19 -13.19
CA LEU A 101 4.62 5.97 -12.54
C LEU A 101 4.71 6.28 -11.06
N ILE A 102 3.91 5.58 -10.25
CA ILE A 102 3.73 5.88 -8.84
C ILE A 102 4.19 4.66 -8.06
N LYS A 103 5.29 4.77 -7.32
CA LYS A 103 5.69 3.69 -6.41
C LYS A 103 4.81 3.73 -5.17
N PHE A 104 4.43 2.57 -4.68
CA PHE A 104 3.90 2.41 -3.35
C PHE A 104 5.05 2.00 -2.43
N ASP A 105 5.36 2.85 -1.46
CA ASP A 105 6.48 2.66 -0.54
C ASP A 105 6.02 2.94 0.88
N PHE A 106 6.19 1.93 1.75
CA PHE A 106 5.87 1.97 3.17
C PHE A 106 4.53 2.65 3.52
N GLY A 107 3.48 2.32 2.75
CA GLY A 107 2.13 2.82 3.00
C GLY A 107 1.76 4.09 2.22
N VAL A 108 2.69 4.72 1.49
CA VAL A 108 2.50 5.99 0.79
C VAL A 108 2.60 5.82 -0.72
N LEU A 109 1.86 6.63 -1.47
CA LEU A 109 1.97 6.70 -2.94
C LEU A 109 2.91 7.85 -3.34
N GLU A 110 4.08 7.51 -3.85
CA GLU A 110 5.14 8.44 -4.21
C GLU A 110 5.45 8.43 -5.71
N LYS A 111 6.14 9.47 -6.19
CA LYS A 111 6.60 9.53 -7.57
C LYS A 111 7.72 8.50 -7.77
N GLU A 112 7.54 7.61 -8.75
CA GLU A 112 8.62 6.79 -9.32
C GLU A 112 9.18 7.47 -10.57
N GLY A 113 8.30 7.89 -11.48
CA GLY A 113 8.74 8.38 -12.79
C GLY A 113 7.58 8.84 -13.66
N ILE A 114 7.90 9.04 -14.94
CA ILE A 114 6.95 9.47 -15.96
C ILE A 114 7.14 8.67 -17.25
N GLY A 115 6.02 8.42 -17.93
CA GLY A 115 5.96 7.86 -19.27
C GLY A 115 5.12 8.73 -20.20
N ARG A 116 5.14 8.43 -21.50
CA ARG A 116 4.36 9.14 -22.53
C ARG A 116 3.28 8.27 -23.18
N VAL A 117 3.55 6.98 -23.32
CA VAL A 117 2.65 6.00 -23.93
C VAL A 117 2.43 4.89 -22.91
N PHE A 118 1.18 4.60 -22.57
CA PHE A 118 0.82 3.67 -21.50
C PHE A 118 1.48 2.30 -21.67
N THR A 119 1.31 1.67 -22.84
CA THR A 119 1.87 0.35 -23.15
C THR A 119 3.38 0.32 -23.00
N LYS A 120 4.10 1.28 -23.60
CA LYS A 120 5.57 1.38 -23.48
C LYS A 120 6.04 1.61 -22.04
N SER A 121 5.25 2.33 -21.25
CA SER A 121 5.56 2.61 -19.86
C SER A 121 5.37 1.37 -18.99
N LEU A 122 4.32 0.59 -19.27
CA LEU A 122 4.06 -0.69 -18.64
C LEU A 122 5.14 -1.72 -18.99
N GLU A 123 5.49 -1.86 -20.27
CA GLU A 123 6.58 -2.73 -20.74
C GLU A 123 7.89 -2.41 -20.01
N LYS A 124 8.27 -1.13 -19.96
CA LYS A 124 9.47 -0.69 -19.25
C LYS A 124 9.44 -1.11 -17.78
N ILE A 125 8.35 -0.84 -17.06
CA ILE A 125 8.23 -1.18 -15.64
C ILE A 125 8.29 -2.70 -15.42
N VAL A 126 7.64 -3.48 -16.28
CA VAL A 126 7.72 -4.94 -16.21
C VAL A 126 9.18 -5.39 -16.39
N THR A 127 9.89 -4.91 -17.41
CA THR A 127 11.31 -5.25 -17.64
C THR A 127 12.22 -4.86 -16.46
N GLU A 128 11.94 -3.78 -15.73
CA GLU A 128 12.73 -3.36 -14.56
C GLU A 128 12.41 -4.15 -13.28
N LEU A 129 11.32 -4.93 -13.26
CA LEU A 129 10.89 -5.72 -12.10
C LEU A 129 11.38 -7.18 -12.16
N TRP A 130 11.80 -7.66 -13.33
CA TRP A 130 12.35 -8.99 -13.58
C TRP A 130 13.87 -8.92 -13.73
#